data_AF-A0AA35TK02-F1
#
_entry.id   AF-A0AA35TK02-F1
#
_cell.length_a   1.000
_cell.length_b   1.000
_cell.length_c   1.000
_cell.angle_alpha   90.00
_cell.angle_beta   90.00
_cell.angle_gamma   90.00
#
_symmetry.space_group_name_H-M   'P 1'
#
loop_
_entity.id
_entity.type
_entity.pdbx_description
1 polymer ?
#
loop_
_entity_poly.entity_id
_entity_poly.type
_entity_poly.pdbx_seq_one_letter_code
_entity_poly.pdbx_strand_id
1 'polypeptide(L)'
;MSLDRRDYEGKRVLIIGRGNAGFETGNHIVGNAAYIHMTARSRIKLAYQTHYVGDVRAINNQMIDTYQLKSLDGQFELFTGAGTAYIAKDSKGNLFLSPMDKSFLDDVETSIFSFKYDTILRCTGFMFDFSIFNDSVRPRYSDAGQKKFPLIQPTYEVSGVPDMFIGGIATHSLDYKRSAGGFIHGYRYTARALNRHLEWKYEGVPWPSVSMLSTDLPNYMIKRINEASGPYQMFGVLADVALLRDNGTVVYLEEVPVQSLPAIHEMTGHKPGRMVIWDFEYGPDYSGPGEDVLREDRAIGDPFQGDNSNFLHPVLYYYISFPSSFKGLGKGKLPPPDLYHHIVEDFLTDWTQRTNHVIPVRRFFEAVFGADLRSFFAQTCFQLILTHGDNVPLFCQQHYLQGHSVSTGDETITFGPPELFLDAVLAH
;
A
#
# COMPACT_ATOMS: atom_id res chain seq x y z
N MET A 1 17.88 -24.17 -13.05
CA MET A 1 17.03 -25.18 -12.39
C MET A 1 16.15 -25.77 -13.47
N SER A 2 15.95 -27.09 -13.51
CA SER A 2 15.05 -27.66 -14.51
C SER A 2 13.59 -27.34 -14.17
N LEU A 3 12.80 -27.00 -15.18
CA LEU A 3 11.35 -26.83 -15.07
C LEU A 3 10.58 -28.11 -15.40
N ASP A 4 11.25 -29.12 -15.97
CA ASP A 4 10.66 -30.42 -16.27
C ASP A 4 10.54 -31.23 -14.98
N ARG A 5 9.32 -31.65 -14.64
CA ARG A 5 9.04 -32.41 -13.42
C ARG A 5 9.71 -33.79 -13.42
N ARG A 6 9.91 -34.38 -14.60
CA ARG A 6 10.53 -35.70 -14.77
C ARG A 6 11.98 -35.72 -14.29
N ASP A 7 12.65 -34.57 -14.29
CA ASP A 7 14.00 -34.44 -13.76
C ASP A 7 14.06 -34.58 -12.23
N TYR A 8 12.91 -34.59 -11.55
CA TYR A 8 12.82 -34.77 -10.10
C TYR A 8 12.19 -36.11 -9.71
N GLU A 9 11.82 -36.95 -10.68
CA GLU A 9 11.18 -38.25 -10.45
C GLU A 9 12.02 -39.12 -9.51
N GLY A 10 11.45 -39.52 -8.37
CA GLY A 10 12.11 -40.36 -7.37
C GLY A 10 13.31 -39.74 -6.65
N LYS A 11 13.59 -38.44 -6.86
CA LYS A 11 14.72 -37.76 -6.22
C LYS A 11 14.36 -37.24 -4.82
N ARG A 12 15.33 -37.29 -3.91
CA ARG A 12 15.30 -36.65 -2.59
C ARG A 12 15.77 -35.22 -2.75
N VAL A 13 14.87 -34.25 -2.56
CA VAL A 13 15.14 -32.85 -2.88
C VAL A 13 15.23 -32.01 -1.60
N LEU A 14 16.24 -31.16 -1.52
CA LEU A 14 16.34 -30.11 -0.52
C LEU A 14 16.14 -28.74 -1.19
N ILE A 15 15.23 -27.94 -0.65
CA ILE A 15 15.03 -26.55 -1.05
C ILE A 15 15.57 -25.63 0.06
N ILE A 16 16.55 -24.79 -0.28
CA ILE A 16 17.09 -23.75 0.60
C ILE A 16 16.34 -22.44 0.32
N GLY A 17 15.44 -22.08 1.22
CA GLY A 17 14.55 -20.93 1.15
C GLY A 17 13.10 -21.33 1.40
N ARG A 18 12.46 -20.69 2.38
CA ARG A 18 11.04 -20.89 2.77
C ARG A 18 10.18 -19.64 2.49
N GLY A 19 10.47 -18.93 1.41
CA GLY A 19 9.62 -17.85 0.86
C GLY A 19 8.88 -18.31 -0.39
N ASN A 20 8.17 -17.39 -1.08
CA ASN A 20 7.37 -17.73 -2.27
C ASN A 20 8.12 -18.60 -3.29
N ALA A 21 9.35 -18.21 -3.68
CA ALA A 21 10.14 -18.98 -4.65
C ALA A 21 10.38 -20.44 -4.22
N GLY A 22 10.61 -20.69 -2.92
CA GLY A 22 10.83 -22.04 -2.41
C GLY A 22 9.55 -22.86 -2.42
N PHE A 23 8.45 -22.26 -1.98
CA PHE A 23 7.14 -22.91 -1.93
C PHE A 23 6.56 -23.18 -3.31
N GLU A 24 6.67 -22.25 -4.26
CA GLU A 24 6.28 -22.45 -5.66
C GLU A 24 7.09 -23.58 -6.31
N THR A 25 8.41 -23.62 -6.05
CA THR A 25 9.28 -24.70 -6.53
C THR A 25 8.88 -26.05 -5.94
N GLY A 26 8.62 -26.11 -4.63
CA GLY A 26 8.17 -27.32 -3.95
C GLY A 26 6.84 -27.83 -4.50
N ASN A 27 5.84 -26.97 -4.59
CA ASN A 27 4.53 -27.29 -5.16
C ASN A 27 4.61 -27.79 -6.60
N HIS A 28 5.53 -27.25 -7.41
CA HIS A 28 5.69 -27.70 -8.80
C HIS A 28 6.22 -29.13 -8.92
N ILE A 29 7.02 -29.59 -7.95
CA ILE A 29 7.73 -30.89 -8.04
C ILE A 29 7.28 -31.94 -7.01
N VAL A 30 6.42 -31.59 -6.05
CA VAL A 30 5.95 -32.49 -4.97
C VAL A 30 5.24 -33.75 -5.47
N GLY A 31 4.67 -33.73 -6.67
CA GLY A 31 4.06 -34.91 -7.28
C GLY A 31 5.05 -35.92 -7.89
N ASN A 32 6.33 -35.58 -8.01
CA ASN A 32 7.35 -36.36 -8.70
C ASN A 32 8.56 -36.71 -7.80
N ALA A 33 8.91 -35.81 -6.87
CA ALA A 33 9.99 -36.06 -5.92
C ALA A 33 9.64 -37.21 -4.95
N ALA A 34 10.65 -37.96 -4.50
CA ALA A 34 10.47 -38.98 -3.46
C ALA A 34 10.10 -38.35 -2.11
N TYR A 35 10.73 -37.22 -1.78
CA TYR A 35 10.35 -36.30 -0.71
C TYR A 35 11.05 -34.96 -0.92
N ILE A 36 10.48 -33.92 -0.31
CA ILE A 36 11.03 -32.57 -0.33
C ILE A 36 11.23 -32.09 1.10
N HIS A 37 12.47 -31.74 1.42
CA HIS A 37 12.78 -31.00 2.63
C HIS A 37 13.02 -29.53 2.31
N MET A 38 12.50 -28.63 3.13
CA MET A 38 12.70 -27.19 2.99
C MET A 38 13.37 -26.60 4.21
N THR A 39 14.33 -25.72 4.00
CA THR A 39 15.06 -25.08 5.10
C THR A 39 15.27 -23.59 4.90
N ALA A 40 15.25 -22.82 6.00
CA ALA A 40 15.62 -21.42 6.01
C ALA A 40 16.12 -20.99 7.39
N ARG A 41 16.68 -19.77 7.47
CA ARG A 41 17.16 -19.16 8.72
C ARG A 41 16.07 -18.62 9.67
N SER A 42 14.82 -18.60 9.22
CA SER A 42 13.73 -17.93 9.95
C SER A 42 12.41 -18.63 9.68
N ARG A 43 11.49 -18.53 10.64
CA ARG A 43 10.13 -19.05 10.51
C ARG A 43 9.41 -18.61 9.24
N ILE A 44 8.48 -19.45 8.82
CA ILE A 44 7.60 -19.19 7.69
C ILE A 44 6.68 -18.03 8.07
N LYS A 45 6.45 -17.14 7.12
CA LYS A 45 5.51 -16.03 7.23
C LYS A 45 4.47 -16.22 6.15
N LEU A 46 3.20 -16.12 6.51
CA LEU A 46 2.08 -16.31 5.60
C LEU A 46 1.58 -14.93 5.16
N ALA A 47 1.37 -14.76 3.85
CA ALA A 47 0.99 -13.49 3.27
C ALA A 47 -0.35 -12.98 3.81
N TYR A 48 -1.30 -13.89 4.09
CA TYR A 48 -2.60 -13.51 4.64
C TYR A 48 -2.51 -13.02 6.09
N GLN A 49 -1.51 -13.47 6.87
CA GLN A 49 -1.30 -13.01 8.25
C GLN A 49 -0.53 -11.69 8.29
N THR A 50 0.50 -11.56 7.46
CA THR A 50 1.41 -10.40 7.45
C THR A 50 0.93 -9.24 6.61
N HIS A 51 -0.13 -9.46 5.82
CA HIS A 51 -0.58 -8.59 4.74
C HIS A 51 0.55 -8.17 3.78
N TYR A 52 1.60 -8.99 3.67
CA TYR A 52 2.72 -8.75 2.79
C TYR A 52 2.81 -9.84 1.72
N VAL A 53 2.53 -9.44 0.50
CA VAL A 53 2.50 -10.27 -0.71
C VAL A 53 3.85 -10.94 -1.03
N GLY A 54 4.97 -10.46 -0.48
CA GLY A 54 6.27 -11.11 -0.59
C GLY A 54 6.49 -12.29 0.36
N ASP A 55 5.60 -12.51 1.33
CA ASP A 55 5.57 -13.69 2.20
C ASP A 55 4.71 -14.81 1.56
N VAL A 56 4.68 -16.01 2.15
CA VAL A 56 4.16 -17.23 1.50
C VAL A 56 2.66 -17.13 1.23
N ARG A 57 2.28 -17.25 -0.04
CA ARG A 57 0.88 -17.22 -0.51
C ARG A 57 0.16 -18.53 -0.20
N ALA A 58 -1.11 -18.45 0.17
CA ALA A 58 -1.93 -19.62 0.52
C ALA A 58 -2.06 -20.66 -0.62
N ILE A 59 -2.09 -20.20 -1.88
CA ILE A 59 -2.07 -21.09 -3.06
C ILE A 59 -0.84 -22.00 -3.09
N ASN A 60 0.24 -21.60 -2.42
CA ASN A 60 1.48 -22.33 -2.33
C ASN A 60 1.61 -23.16 -1.04
N ASN A 61 0.55 -23.32 -0.24
CA ASN A 61 0.61 -24.00 1.07
C ASN A 61 0.71 -25.53 1.00
N GLN A 62 0.67 -26.14 -0.18
CA GLN A 62 0.74 -27.61 -0.31
C GLN A 62 1.94 -28.21 0.44
N MET A 63 3.11 -27.55 0.45
CA MET A 63 4.26 -28.02 1.23
C MET A 63 4.05 -27.96 2.76
N ILE A 64 3.19 -27.06 3.27
CA ILE A 64 2.76 -27.07 4.69
C ILE A 64 1.84 -28.26 4.92
N ASP A 65 0.87 -28.49 4.02
CA ASP A 65 -0.09 -29.59 4.15
C ASP A 65 0.60 -30.95 4.12
N THR A 66 1.54 -31.18 3.18
CA THR A 66 2.25 -32.46 3.12
C THR A 66 3.18 -32.66 4.31
N TYR A 67 3.80 -31.61 4.83
CA TYR A 67 4.60 -31.67 6.06
C TYR A 67 3.75 -31.99 7.30
N GLN A 68 2.54 -31.42 7.42
CA GLN A 68 1.69 -31.56 8.61
C GLN A 68 0.76 -32.79 8.57
N LEU A 69 0.25 -33.14 7.39
CA LEU A 69 -0.82 -34.13 7.22
C LEU A 69 -0.36 -35.38 6.47
N LYS A 70 0.86 -35.40 5.93
CA LYS A 70 1.45 -36.57 5.27
C LYS A 70 2.81 -36.90 5.89
N SER A 71 3.35 -38.04 5.50
CA SER A 71 4.69 -38.48 5.91
C SER A 71 5.74 -38.09 4.86
N LEU A 72 7.00 -38.00 5.28
CA LEU A 72 8.23 -37.81 4.48
C LEU A 72 8.62 -36.38 4.11
N ASP A 73 7.70 -35.48 3.78
CA ASP A 73 8.07 -34.08 3.55
C ASP A 73 8.44 -33.40 4.87
N GLY A 74 9.37 -32.44 4.82
CA GLY A 74 10.00 -31.90 6.03
C GLY A 74 10.28 -30.40 5.92
N GLN A 75 10.01 -29.67 7.00
CA GLN A 75 10.40 -28.26 7.10
C GLN A 75 11.16 -28.00 8.40
N PHE A 76 12.31 -27.35 8.31
CA PHE A 76 13.14 -27.07 9.48
C PHE A 76 13.90 -25.74 9.35
N GLU A 77 14.34 -25.21 10.49
CA GLU A 77 15.14 -23.99 10.52
C GLU A 77 16.61 -24.35 10.66
N LEU A 78 17.48 -23.66 9.92
CA LEU A 78 18.92 -23.77 10.09
C LEU A 78 19.33 -22.89 11.27
N PHE A 79 19.36 -23.47 12.47
CA PHE A 79 19.98 -22.88 13.65
C PHE A 79 21.48 -23.17 13.64
N THR A 80 22.23 -22.53 12.73
CA THR A 80 23.68 -22.57 12.82
C THR A 80 24.13 -21.45 13.75
N GLY A 81 24.71 -21.78 14.91
CA GLY A 81 25.35 -20.78 15.79
C GLY A 81 26.44 -19.96 15.08
N ALA A 82 26.96 -20.46 13.95
CA ALA A 82 27.92 -19.79 13.07
C ALA A 82 27.30 -19.04 11.87
N GLY A 83 25.97 -19.00 11.74
CA GLY A 83 25.25 -18.31 10.65
C GLY A 83 25.49 -18.86 9.23
N THR A 84 26.21 -19.98 9.08
CA THR A 84 26.62 -20.55 7.80
C THR A 84 26.45 -22.07 7.82
N ALA A 85 25.88 -22.62 6.75
CA ALA A 85 25.80 -24.06 6.50
C ALA A 85 26.52 -24.41 5.20
N TYR A 86 27.17 -25.56 5.16
CA TYR A 86 27.92 -26.02 4.00
C TYR A 86 27.15 -27.10 3.27
N ILE A 87 27.20 -27.07 1.93
CA ILE A 87 26.78 -28.18 1.09
C ILE A 87 28.00 -29.07 0.87
N ALA A 88 27.91 -30.32 1.31
CA ALA A 88 28.94 -31.33 1.11
C ALA A 88 28.40 -32.45 0.21
N LYS A 89 29.33 -33.22 -0.38
CA LYS A 89 29.05 -34.36 -1.24
C LYS A 89 29.80 -35.57 -0.72
N ASP A 90 29.09 -36.69 -0.49
CA ASP A 90 29.70 -37.93 -0.03
C ASP A 90 30.38 -38.71 -1.17
N SER A 91 31.13 -39.77 -0.83
CA SER A 91 31.83 -40.64 -1.79
C SER A 91 30.89 -41.35 -2.78
N LYS A 92 29.62 -41.51 -2.42
CA LYS A 92 28.56 -42.09 -3.26
C LYS A 92 27.84 -41.02 -4.11
N GLY A 93 28.21 -39.75 -3.96
CA GLY A 93 27.70 -38.63 -4.72
C GLY A 93 26.44 -37.96 -4.16
N ASN A 94 25.99 -38.35 -2.96
CA ASN A 94 24.84 -37.72 -2.30
C ASN A 94 25.23 -36.36 -1.71
N LEU A 95 24.30 -35.41 -1.75
CA LEU A 95 24.45 -34.08 -1.18
C LEU A 95 23.87 -34.04 0.23
N PHE A 96 24.46 -33.26 1.14
CA PHE A 96 23.92 -33.05 2.49
C PHE A 96 24.34 -31.69 3.04
N LEU A 97 23.63 -31.22 4.08
CA LEU A 97 23.94 -30.00 4.81
C LEU A 97 24.84 -30.31 6.02
N SER A 98 25.96 -29.60 6.16
CA SER A 98 26.84 -29.67 7.32
C SER A 98 26.85 -28.34 8.09
N PRO A 99 26.60 -28.34 9.42
CA PRO A 99 26.56 -27.12 10.23
C PRO A 99 27.92 -26.63 10.74
N MET A 100 29.00 -27.41 10.63
CA MET A 100 30.30 -27.08 11.25
C MET A 100 31.46 -26.95 10.23
N ASP A 101 31.68 -27.93 9.34
CA ASP A 101 32.67 -27.88 8.25
C ASP A 101 32.50 -29.07 7.28
N LYS A 102 33.16 -29.04 6.11
CA LYS A 102 33.33 -30.13 5.14
C LYS A 102 34.02 -31.37 5.72
N SER A 103 34.75 -31.26 6.83
CA SER A 103 35.53 -32.34 7.45
C SER A 103 34.72 -33.28 8.37
N PHE A 104 33.47 -32.94 8.70
CA PHE A 104 32.53 -33.83 9.41
C PHE A 104 31.94 -34.88 8.46
N LEU A 105 32.80 -35.68 7.82
CA LEU A 105 32.39 -36.72 6.86
C LEU A 105 32.15 -38.09 7.50
N ASP A 106 32.78 -38.36 8.65
CA ASP A 106 32.83 -39.73 9.20
C ASP A 106 31.93 -39.99 10.43
N ASP A 107 31.41 -38.95 11.10
CA ASP A 107 30.60 -39.11 12.34
C ASP A 107 29.09 -38.83 12.16
N VAL A 108 28.65 -38.59 10.92
CA VAL A 108 27.29 -38.09 10.61
C VAL A 108 26.20 -39.18 10.68
N GLU A 109 26.57 -40.46 10.79
CA GLU A 109 25.60 -41.57 10.93
C GLU A 109 24.76 -41.51 12.23
N THR A 110 25.14 -40.70 13.22
CA THR A 110 24.47 -40.64 14.52
C THR A 110 23.48 -39.47 14.68
N SER A 111 23.36 -38.58 13.69
CA SER A 111 22.41 -37.47 13.78
C SER A 111 21.09 -37.82 13.09
N ILE A 112 19.99 -37.68 13.84
CA ILE A 112 18.60 -37.78 13.34
C ILE A 112 18.26 -36.72 12.27
N PHE A 113 19.18 -35.79 11.96
CA PHE A 113 19.04 -34.74 10.95
C PHE A 113 19.98 -34.92 9.75
N SER A 114 20.66 -36.07 9.61
CA SER A 114 21.60 -36.37 8.52
C SER A 114 20.93 -36.81 7.21
N PHE A 115 20.10 -35.93 6.63
CA PHE A 115 19.41 -36.25 5.38
C PHE A 115 20.36 -36.15 4.18
N LYS A 116 20.29 -37.16 3.31
CA LYS A 116 21.01 -37.23 2.03
C LYS A 116 20.07 -36.91 0.88
N TYR A 117 20.51 -36.03 -0.01
CA TYR A 117 19.73 -35.49 -1.11
C TYR A 117 20.40 -35.77 -2.45
N ASP A 118 19.58 -36.01 -3.46
CA ASP A 118 20.04 -36.14 -4.84
C ASP A 118 20.15 -34.78 -5.52
N THR A 119 19.40 -33.79 -5.04
CA THR A 119 19.37 -32.44 -5.61
C THR A 119 19.12 -31.39 -4.53
N ILE A 120 19.86 -30.29 -4.59
CA ILE A 120 19.67 -29.11 -3.74
C ILE A 120 19.30 -27.91 -4.61
N LEU A 121 18.18 -27.27 -4.30
CA LEU A 121 17.63 -26.12 -5.00
C LEU A 121 17.77 -24.86 -4.14
N ARG A 122 18.39 -23.81 -4.66
CA ARG A 122 18.57 -22.53 -3.95
C ARG A 122 17.47 -21.55 -4.33
N CYS A 123 16.52 -21.34 -3.42
CA CYS A 123 15.40 -20.42 -3.56
C CYS A 123 15.52 -19.25 -2.56
N THR A 124 16.70 -18.63 -2.49
CA THR A 124 17.07 -17.61 -1.49
C THR A 124 16.66 -16.18 -1.85
N GLY A 125 15.84 -16.01 -2.89
CA GLY A 125 15.39 -14.71 -3.39
C GLY A 125 16.43 -13.98 -4.25
N PHE A 126 16.10 -12.74 -4.59
CA PHE A 126 16.86 -11.88 -5.49
C PHE A 126 17.21 -10.54 -4.82
N MET A 127 18.29 -9.92 -5.28
CA MET A 127 18.72 -8.57 -4.91
C MET A 127 18.86 -7.71 -6.16
N PHE A 128 18.75 -6.40 -5.99
CA PHE A 128 19.04 -5.46 -7.06
C PHE A 128 20.53 -5.55 -7.45
N ASP A 129 20.81 -5.56 -8.76
CA ASP A 129 22.17 -5.63 -9.27
C ASP A 129 22.76 -4.23 -9.39
N PHE A 130 23.70 -3.90 -8.50
CA PHE A 130 24.38 -2.61 -8.47
C PHE A 130 25.63 -2.58 -9.37
N SER A 131 26.00 -3.69 -10.00
CA SER A 131 27.20 -3.78 -10.85
C SER A 131 27.06 -3.03 -12.17
N ILE A 132 25.83 -2.74 -12.59
CA ILE A 132 25.54 -1.96 -13.79
C ILE A 132 25.96 -0.48 -13.66
N PHE A 133 26.16 0.00 -12.43
CA PHE A 133 26.55 1.39 -12.16
C PHE A 133 28.07 1.53 -12.03
N ASN A 134 28.59 2.60 -12.63
CA ASN A 134 29.95 3.07 -12.36
C ASN A 134 30.10 3.44 -10.88
N ASP A 135 31.29 3.20 -10.31
CA ASP A 135 31.57 3.43 -8.89
C ASP A 135 31.30 4.88 -8.44
N SER A 136 31.47 5.86 -9.32
CA SER A 136 31.23 7.28 -9.04
C SER A 136 29.75 7.66 -8.81
N VAL A 137 28.82 6.85 -9.32
CA VAL A 137 27.37 7.11 -9.27
C VAL A 137 26.57 5.92 -8.73
N ARG A 138 27.25 4.93 -8.14
CA ARG A 138 26.58 3.73 -7.62
C ARG A 138 25.65 4.09 -6.45
N PRO A 139 24.35 3.77 -6.53
CA PRO A 139 23.42 4.02 -5.43
C PRO A 139 23.85 3.28 -4.15
N ARG A 140 23.69 3.94 -3.00
CA ARG A 140 23.84 3.28 -1.69
C ARG A 140 22.70 2.29 -1.46
N TYR A 141 22.93 1.30 -0.60
CA TYR A 141 21.88 0.37 -0.17
C TYR A 141 20.87 1.06 0.74
N SER A 142 19.59 0.74 0.54
CA SER A 142 18.56 1.06 1.53
C SER A 142 18.65 0.12 2.72
N ASP A 143 18.39 0.64 3.92
CA ASP A 143 18.21 -0.18 5.12
C ASP A 143 16.96 -1.06 5.01
N ALA A 144 15.99 -0.67 4.17
CA ALA A 144 14.80 -1.46 3.88
C ALA A 144 15.17 -2.75 3.12
N GLY A 145 14.55 -3.86 3.52
CA GLY A 145 14.72 -5.14 2.83
C GLY A 145 16.12 -5.75 2.92
N GLN A 146 16.90 -5.44 3.97
CA GLN A 146 18.24 -6.00 4.19
C GLN A 146 19.19 -5.72 3.00
N LYS A 147 19.29 -4.46 2.58
CA LYS A 147 20.13 -4.02 1.46
C LYS A 147 19.69 -4.55 0.08
N LYS A 148 18.44 -5.01 -0.05
CA LYS A 148 17.88 -5.51 -1.32
C LYS A 148 17.67 -4.43 -2.38
N PHE A 149 17.46 -3.18 -1.96
CA PHE A 149 17.02 -2.08 -2.82
C PHE A 149 17.96 -0.88 -2.76
N PRO A 150 17.99 -0.02 -3.80
CA PRO A 150 18.71 1.25 -3.75
C PRO A 150 18.06 2.22 -2.75
N LEU A 151 18.89 3.06 -2.12
CA LEU A 151 18.45 4.14 -1.25
C LEU A 151 18.01 5.34 -2.10
N ILE A 152 16.71 5.59 -2.10
CA ILE A 152 16.08 6.68 -2.84
C ILE A 152 15.29 7.60 -1.90
N GLN A 153 15.04 8.82 -2.36
CA GLN A 153 14.25 9.84 -1.70
C GLN A 153 12.75 9.65 -2.00
N PRO A 154 11.84 10.32 -1.27
CA PRO A 154 10.40 10.32 -1.58
C PRO A 154 10.04 10.79 -3.00
N THR A 155 10.91 11.60 -3.63
CA THR A 155 10.83 12.04 -5.04
C THR A 155 11.30 10.96 -6.03
N TYR A 156 11.67 9.77 -5.52
CA TYR A 156 12.26 8.65 -6.26
C TYR A 156 13.66 8.91 -6.85
N GLU A 157 14.26 10.05 -6.51
CA GLU A 157 15.66 10.38 -6.84
C GLU A 157 16.62 9.58 -5.95
N VAL A 158 17.76 9.16 -6.49
CA VAL A 158 18.79 8.43 -5.75
C VAL A 158 19.42 9.34 -4.71
N SER A 159 19.48 8.86 -3.47
CA SER A 159 20.03 9.64 -2.36
C SER A 159 21.54 9.86 -2.50
N GLY A 160 21.93 11.07 -2.91
CA GLY A 160 23.32 11.48 -3.09
C GLY A 160 23.83 11.42 -4.54
N VAL A 161 22.97 11.10 -5.51
CA VAL A 161 23.29 11.16 -6.94
C VAL A 161 22.23 12.02 -7.63
N PRO A 162 22.53 13.30 -7.90
CA PRO A 162 21.58 14.21 -8.53
C PRO A 162 21.12 13.72 -9.91
N ASP A 163 19.87 14.00 -10.25
CA ASP A 163 19.25 13.72 -11.55
C ASP A 163 19.24 12.24 -11.95
N MET A 164 19.43 11.33 -10.99
CA MET A 164 19.26 9.90 -11.18
C MET A 164 18.01 9.42 -10.44
N PHE A 165 17.05 8.87 -11.17
CA PHE A 165 15.78 8.40 -10.62
C PHE A 165 15.62 6.89 -10.80
N ILE A 166 14.86 6.27 -9.90
CA ILE A 166 14.53 4.84 -9.96
C ILE A 166 13.03 4.69 -10.20
N GLY A 167 12.67 3.86 -11.17
CA GLY A 167 11.28 3.49 -11.47
C GLY A 167 11.03 1.99 -11.30
N GLY A 168 9.75 1.61 -11.24
CA GLY A 168 9.32 0.22 -11.14
C GLY A 168 9.56 -0.42 -9.77
N ILE A 169 9.70 -1.75 -9.72
CA ILE A 169 9.76 -2.51 -8.47
C ILE A 169 10.91 -2.10 -7.53
N ALA A 170 11.97 -1.48 -8.06
CA ALA A 170 13.09 -1.01 -7.25
C ALA A 170 12.73 0.17 -6.34
N THR A 171 11.62 0.89 -6.61
CA THR A 171 11.08 1.92 -5.70
C THR A 171 10.45 1.33 -4.45
N HIS A 172 10.28 0.00 -4.39
CA HIS A 172 9.71 -0.67 -3.22
C HIS A 172 10.56 -0.50 -1.94
N SER A 173 11.75 0.11 -2.02
CA SER A 173 12.50 0.57 -0.85
C SER A 173 11.73 1.55 0.04
N LEU A 174 10.79 2.32 -0.53
CA LEU A 174 10.02 3.35 0.19
C LEU A 174 8.84 2.76 0.97
N ASP A 175 8.29 1.64 0.52
CA ASP A 175 7.08 1.01 1.07
C ASP A 175 7.25 -0.49 1.37
N TYR A 176 8.49 -0.97 1.47
CA TYR A 176 8.81 -2.36 1.79
C TYR A 176 8.07 -2.85 3.03
N LYS A 177 7.25 -3.90 2.87
CA LYS A 177 6.39 -4.47 3.93
C LYS A 177 5.36 -3.51 4.52
N ARG A 178 5.03 -2.46 3.79
CA ARG A 178 4.05 -1.46 4.21
C ARG A 178 2.90 -1.33 3.23
N SER A 179 3.18 -1.33 1.93
CA SER A 179 2.17 -1.14 0.88
C SER A 179 2.46 -2.04 -0.34
N ALA A 180 1.70 -1.86 -1.42
CA ALA A 180 1.69 -2.77 -2.57
C ALA A 180 2.75 -2.49 -3.66
N GLY A 181 3.74 -1.62 -3.42
CA GLY A 181 4.76 -1.22 -4.39
C GLY A 181 5.69 -2.35 -4.86
N GLY A 182 5.65 -3.52 -4.20
CA GLY A 182 6.38 -4.71 -4.63
C GLY A 182 5.76 -5.44 -5.83
N PHE A 183 4.56 -5.04 -6.26
CA PHE A 183 3.76 -5.71 -7.29
C PHE A 183 3.24 -4.70 -8.33
N ILE A 184 2.89 -5.18 -9.53
CA ILE A 184 2.44 -4.31 -10.64
C ILE A 184 1.25 -3.42 -10.26
N HIS A 185 0.36 -3.91 -9.40
CA HIS A 185 -0.79 -3.15 -8.93
C HIS A 185 -0.39 -1.88 -8.15
N GLY A 186 0.76 -1.89 -7.46
CA GLY A 186 1.27 -0.74 -6.71
C GLY A 186 2.30 0.10 -7.47
N TYR A 187 3.39 -0.51 -7.97
CA TYR A 187 4.49 0.29 -8.56
C TYR A 187 4.10 1.02 -9.85
N ARG A 188 3.01 0.62 -10.54
CA ARG A 188 2.48 1.39 -11.67
C ARG A 188 2.08 2.81 -11.25
N TYR A 189 1.64 2.98 -10.00
CA TYR A 189 1.25 4.27 -9.46
C TYR A 189 2.44 5.08 -8.95
N THR A 190 3.46 4.43 -8.37
CA THR A 190 4.73 5.12 -8.06
C THR A 190 5.45 5.55 -9.33
N ALA A 191 5.39 4.76 -10.40
CA ALA A 191 5.91 5.14 -11.72
C ALA A 191 5.17 6.34 -12.31
N ARG A 192 3.83 6.39 -12.19
CA ARG A 192 3.03 7.56 -12.60
C ARG A 192 3.36 8.80 -11.76
N ALA A 193 3.53 8.64 -10.44
CA ALA A 193 3.93 9.73 -9.56
C ALA A 193 5.32 10.27 -9.91
N LEU A 194 6.28 9.39 -10.21
CA LEU A 194 7.59 9.77 -10.74
C LEU A 194 7.45 10.54 -12.05
N ASN A 195 6.65 10.05 -13.01
CA ASN A 195 6.46 10.75 -14.28
C ASN A 195 5.98 12.19 -14.09
N ARG A 196 4.92 12.38 -13.29
CA ARG A 196 4.37 13.72 -12.98
C ARG A 196 5.40 14.62 -12.28
N HIS A 197 6.25 14.06 -11.42
CA HIS A 197 7.33 14.81 -10.79
C HIS A 197 8.37 15.29 -11.81
N LEU A 198 8.77 14.42 -12.75
CA LEU A 198 9.75 14.75 -13.80
C LEU A 198 9.20 15.80 -14.77
N GLU A 199 7.92 15.71 -15.14
CA GLU A 199 7.21 16.71 -15.94
C GLU A 199 7.29 18.11 -15.31
N TRP A 200 7.07 18.21 -14.00
CA TRP A 200 7.24 19.48 -13.29
C TRP A 200 8.70 19.92 -13.23
N LYS A 201 9.61 19.01 -12.83
CA LYS A 201 11.03 19.33 -12.57
C LYS A 201 11.76 19.81 -13.83
N TYR A 202 11.47 19.23 -15.00
CA TYR A 202 12.24 19.51 -16.22
C TYR A 202 11.44 20.24 -17.31
N GLU A 203 10.13 20.04 -17.38
CA GLU A 203 9.28 20.62 -18.44
C GLU A 203 8.39 21.77 -17.94
N GLY A 204 8.38 22.03 -16.63
CA GLY A 204 7.56 23.07 -16.02
C GLY A 204 6.05 22.77 -16.09
N VAL A 205 5.66 21.52 -16.35
CA VAL A 205 4.27 21.08 -16.39
C VAL A 205 3.86 20.71 -14.96
N PRO A 206 2.97 21.48 -14.30
CA PRO A 206 2.60 21.21 -12.93
C PRO A 206 1.84 19.89 -12.80
N TRP A 207 1.83 19.35 -11.59
CA TRP A 207 1.06 18.13 -11.28
C TRP A 207 -0.41 18.31 -11.67
N PRO A 208 -1.04 17.31 -12.31
CA PRO A 208 -2.43 17.37 -12.70
C PRO A 208 -3.34 17.76 -11.52
N SER A 209 -4.21 18.74 -11.74
CA SER A 209 -5.06 19.29 -10.69
C SER A 209 -6.46 19.64 -11.19
N VAL A 210 -7.45 19.52 -10.31
CA VAL A 210 -8.81 20.01 -10.54
C VAL A 210 -9.08 21.20 -9.63
N SER A 211 -9.58 22.30 -10.20
CA SER A 211 -10.01 23.46 -9.41
C SER A 211 -11.53 23.43 -9.23
N MET A 212 -12.00 23.67 -8.02
CA MET A 212 -13.43 23.66 -7.68
C MET A 212 -13.75 24.63 -6.53
N LEU A 213 -15.03 24.85 -6.25
CA LEU A 213 -15.47 25.58 -5.07
C LEU A 213 -15.34 24.69 -3.82
N SER A 214 -15.10 25.31 -2.67
CA SER A 214 -14.99 24.60 -1.39
C SER A 214 -16.25 23.80 -1.03
N THR A 215 -17.43 24.25 -1.47
CA THR A 215 -18.71 23.56 -1.26
C THR A 215 -18.85 22.25 -2.07
N ASP A 216 -18.09 22.09 -3.15
CA ASP A 216 -18.13 20.88 -3.99
C ASP A 216 -17.15 19.79 -3.51
N LEU A 217 -16.17 20.18 -2.70
CA LEU A 217 -15.10 19.30 -2.23
C LEU A 217 -15.60 18.02 -1.53
N PRO A 218 -16.61 18.04 -0.62
CA PRO A 218 -17.07 16.83 0.06
C PRO A 218 -17.56 15.76 -0.93
N ASN A 219 -18.33 16.16 -1.95
CA ASN A 219 -18.87 15.24 -2.94
C ASN A 219 -17.79 14.70 -3.86
N TYR A 220 -16.92 15.60 -4.32
CA TYR A 220 -15.79 15.22 -5.14
C TYR A 220 -14.88 14.23 -4.41
N MET A 221 -14.63 14.46 -3.11
CA MET A 221 -13.81 13.57 -2.29
C MET A 221 -14.46 12.20 -2.07
N ILE A 222 -15.76 12.13 -1.79
CA ILE A 222 -16.45 10.83 -1.69
C ILE A 222 -16.41 10.08 -3.01
N LYS A 223 -16.64 10.77 -4.14
CA LYS A 223 -16.48 10.16 -5.47
C LYS A 223 -15.08 9.59 -5.65
N ARG A 224 -14.05 10.39 -5.36
CA ARG A 224 -12.65 9.98 -5.42
C ARG A 224 -12.35 8.78 -4.53
N ILE A 225 -12.82 8.77 -3.27
CA ILE A 225 -12.64 7.64 -2.35
C ILE A 225 -13.15 6.32 -2.96
N ASN A 226 -14.28 6.35 -3.66
CA ASN A 226 -14.86 5.14 -4.27
C ASN A 226 -14.21 4.73 -5.61
N GLU A 227 -13.53 5.65 -6.30
CA GLU A 227 -12.98 5.40 -7.65
C GLU A 227 -11.43 5.35 -7.70
N ALA A 228 -10.75 5.86 -6.67
CA ALA A 228 -9.31 6.10 -6.70
C ALA A 228 -8.49 4.83 -6.42
N SER A 229 -8.15 4.13 -7.51
CA SER A 229 -7.32 2.93 -7.44
C SER A 229 -5.87 3.17 -6.97
N GLY A 230 -5.33 4.39 -7.12
CA GLY A 230 -3.98 4.76 -6.69
C GLY A 230 -3.80 4.72 -5.17
N PRO A 231 -4.50 5.56 -4.40
CA PRO A 231 -4.46 5.54 -2.93
C PRO A 231 -4.92 4.19 -2.35
N TYR A 232 -5.90 3.53 -2.99
CA TYR A 232 -6.37 2.21 -2.54
C TYR A 232 -5.26 1.14 -2.56
N GLN A 233 -4.47 1.07 -3.65
CA GLN A 233 -3.39 0.09 -3.77
C GLN A 233 -2.12 0.56 -3.04
N MET A 234 -1.87 1.87 -2.98
CA MET A 234 -0.70 2.47 -2.35
C MET A 234 -1.05 3.17 -1.03
N PHE A 235 -1.85 2.48 -0.20
CA PHE A 235 -2.29 2.95 1.11
C PHE A 235 -1.09 3.37 1.99
N GLY A 236 -1.21 4.48 2.72
CA GLY A 236 -0.13 5.07 3.53
C GLY A 236 1.10 5.54 2.74
N VAL A 237 1.03 5.61 1.41
CA VAL A 237 2.14 6.01 0.51
C VAL A 237 1.70 7.08 -0.47
N LEU A 238 0.56 6.92 -1.13
CA LEU A 238 -0.05 7.92 -2.01
C LEU A 238 -1.36 8.42 -1.41
N ALA A 239 -1.53 9.74 -1.42
CA ALA A 239 -2.71 10.42 -0.92
C ALA A 239 -3.24 11.40 -1.95
N ASP A 240 -4.53 11.68 -1.91
CA ASP A 240 -5.11 12.81 -2.62
C ASP A 240 -5.08 14.03 -1.68
N VAL A 241 -4.83 15.22 -2.22
CA VAL A 241 -4.57 16.45 -1.47
C VAL A 241 -5.44 17.58 -2.00
N ALA A 242 -6.27 18.16 -1.15
CA ALA A 242 -7.05 19.35 -1.41
C ALA A 242 -6.36 20.58 -0.81
N LEU A 243 -5.76 21.42 -1.64
CA LEU A 243 -5.16 22.70 -1.25
C LEU A 243 -6.23 23.78 -1.18
N LEU A 244 -6.53 24.26 0.02
CA LEU A 244 -7.57 25.25 0.29
C LEU A 244 -7.02 26.66 0.05
N ARG A 245 -7.76 27.48 -0.70
CA ARG A 245 -7.41 28.87 -1.01
C ARG A 245 -8.32 29.83 -0.25
N ASP A 246 -7.79 31.01 0.08
CA ASP A 246 -8.53 32.01 0.87
C ASP A 246 -9.72 32.64 0.11
N ASN A 247 -9.75 32.49 -1.22
CA ASN A 247 -10.86 32.94 -2.06
C ASN A 247 -12.03 31.94 -2.11
N GLY A 248 -12.03 30.88 -1.29
CA GLY A 248 -13.09 29.86 -1.26
C GLY A 248 -12.99 28.81 -2.37
N THR A 249 -11.87 28.77 -3.12
CA THR A 249 -11.59 27.71 -4.10
C THR A 249 -10.65 26.66 -3.53
N VAL A 250 -10.63 25.50 -4.17
CA VAL A 250 -9.79 24.35 -3.82
C VAL A 250 -9.05 23.90 -5.06
N VAL A 251 -7.75 23.63 -4.92
CA VAL A 251 -6.94 22.94 -5.93
C VAL A 251 -6.72 21.50 -5.45
N TYR A 252 -7.33 20.54 -6.14
CA TYR A 252 -7.28 19.13 -5.80
C TYR A 252 -6.19 18.42 -6.59
N LEU A 253 -5.29 17.72 -5.91
CA LEU A 253 -4.18 16.96 -6.46
C LEU A 253 -4.38 15.48 -6.18
N GLU A 254 -4.32 14.65 -7.21
CA GLU A 254 -4.46 13.21 -7.05
C GLU A 254 -3.11 12.52 -6.84
N GLU A 255 -3.07 11.53 -5.94
CA GLU A 255 -2.01 10.53 -5.80
C GLU A 255 -0.61 11.10 -5.56
N VAL A 256 -0.53 12.12 -4.71
CA VAL A 256 0.72 12.74 -4.27
C VAL A 256 1.43 11.81 -3.26
N PRO A 257 2.74 11.54 -3.41
CA PRO A 257 3.46 10.78 -2.41
C PRO A 257 3.47 11.48 -1.05
N VAL A 258 2.93 10.82 -0.03
CA VAL A 258 2.74 11.38 1.33
C VAL A 258 4.06 11.93 1.90
N GLN A 259 5.16 11.22 1.69
CA GLN A 259 6.48 11.64 2.20
C GLN A 259 7.06 12.88 1.48
N SER A 260 6.47 13.31 0.36
CA SER A 260 6.88 14.52 -0.38
C SER A 260 6.10 15.78 0.00
N LEU A 261 5.03 15.67 0.79
CA LEU A 261 4.17 16.80 1.17
C LEU A 261 4.88 18.00 1.83
N PRO A 262 5.98 17.85 2.61
CA PRO A 262 6.71 18.99 3.14
C PRO A 262 7.39 19.84 2.05
N ALA A 263 7.62 19.24 0.88
CA ALA A 263 8.17 19.86 -0.33
C ALA A 263 7.15 19.77 -1.48
N ILE A 264 5.86 19.96 -1.17
CA ILE A 264 4.78 19.79 -2.16
C ILE A 264 4.94 20.72 -3.36
N HIS A 265 5.49 21.92 -3.18
CA HIS A 265 5.71 22.85 -4.28
C HIS A 265 6.79 22.35 -5.23
N GLU A 266 7.90 21.85 -4.69
CA GLU A 266 8.99 21.26 -5.45
C GLU A 266 8.56 19.97 -6.14
N MET A 267 7.63 19.22 -5.54
CA MET A 267 7.08 17.99 -6.11
C MET A 267 6.05 18.25 -7.20
N THR A 268 5.18 19.25 -7.02
CA THR A 268 3.93 19.38 -7.81
C THR A 268 3.78 20.69 -8.57
N GLY A 269 4.57 21.70 -8.29
CA GLY A 269 4.42 23.06 -8.81
C GLY A 269 3.30 23.88 -8.16
N HIS A 270 2.50 23.28 -7.28
CA HIS A 270 1.41 23.98 -6.59
C HIS A 270 1.88 24.61 -5.28
N LYS A 271 1.46 25.84 -5.01
CA LYS A 271 1.81 26.53 -3.76
C LYS A 271 1.16 25.82 -2.56
N PRO A 272 1.91 25.62 -1.45
CA PRO A 272 1.36 25.04 -0.23
C PRO A 272 0.32 25.99 0.38
N GLY A 273 -0.42 25.48 1.36
CA GLY A 273 -1.42 26.23 2.11
C GLY A 273 -2.11 25.32 3.11
N ARG A 274 -3.26 25.78 3.62
CA ARG A 274 -4.18 24.91 4.35
C ARG A 274 -4.56 23.75 3.45
N MET A 275 -4.58 22.53 3.99
CA MET A 275 -4.82 21.35 3.17
C MET A 275 -5.64 20.31 3.90
N VAL A 276 -6.49 19.62 3.13
CA VAL A 276 -7.09 18.36 3.53
C VAL A 276 -6.40 17.26 2.74
N ILE A 277 -5.91 16.25 3.41
CA ILE A 277 -5.27 15.08 2.83
C ILE A 277 -6.16 13.89 3.14
N TRP A 278 -6.30 12.97 2.20
CA TRP A 278 -6.84 11.67 2.52
C TRP A 278 -6.07 10.54 1.85
N ASP A 279 -5.93 9.45 2.58
CA ASP A 279 -5.45 8.18 2.10
C ASP A 279 -6.24 7.05 2.73
N PHE A 280 -5.94 5.83 2.30
CA PHE A 280 -6.43 4.64 2.94
C PHE A 280 -5.45 4.17 4.01
N GLU A 281 -5.98 3.71 5.13
CA GLU A 281 -5.22 3.09 6.22
C GLU A 281 -5.87 1.77 6.66
N TYR A 282 -5.07 0.92 7.30
CA TYR A 282 -5.53 -0.22 8.07
C TYR A 282 -5.36 0.06 9.55
N GLY A 283 -6.20 -0.55 10.39
CA GLY A 283 -6.03 -0.50 11.84
C GLY A 283 -4.68 -1.11 12.26
N PRO A 284 -4.08 -0.67 13.38
CA PRO A 284 -2.72 -1.08 13.77
C PRO A 284 -2.54 -2.59 13.95
N ASP A 285 -3.61 -3.29 14.36
CA ASP A 285 -3.59 -4.73 14.70
C ASP A 285 -4.36 -5.59 13.67
N TYR A 286 -4.50 -5.09 12.44
CA TYR A 286 -5.19 -5.81 11.37
C TYR A 286 -4.39 -7.01 10.84
N SER A 287 -3.06 -6.93 10.93
CA SER A 287 -2.15 -7.93 10.41
C SER A 287 -0.82 -7.91 11.15
N GLY A 288 -0.13 -9.04 11.12
CA GLY A 288 1.19 -9.18 11.71
C GLY A 288 1.66 -10.63 11.72
N PRO A 289 2.98 -10.87 11.76
CA PRO A 289 3.50 -12.22 11.89
C PRO A 289 3.05 -12.87 13.21
N GLY A 290 2.14 -13.83 13.14
CA GLY A 290 1.61 -14.56 14.31
C GLY A 290 0.30 -14.01 14.87
N GLU A 291 -0.22 -12.94 14.29
CA GLU A 291 -1.53 -12.39 14.65
C GLU A 291 -2.67 -13.26 14.13
N ASP A 292 -3.75 -13.35 14.90
CA ASP A 292 -5.00 -13.95 14.45
C ASP A 292 -5.81 -12.92 13.65
N VAL A 293 -5.63 -12.97 12.33
CA VAL A 293 -6.35 -12.14 11.36
C VAL A 293 -7.79 -12.61 11.09
N LEU A 294 -8.20 -13.75 11.68
CA LEU A 294 -9.54 -14.33 11.52
C LEU A 294 -10.37 -14.30 12.81
N ARG A 295 -9.87 -13.63 13.86
CA ARG A 295 -10.56 -13.45 15.14
C ARG A 295 -11.98 -12.87 14.98
N GLU A 296 -12.80 -13.13 16.00
CA GLU A 296 -14.10 -12.49 16.19
C GLU A 296 -13.92 -10.97 16.38
N ASP A 297 -14.98 -10.19 16.13
CA ASP A 297 -15.03 -8.73 16.33
C ASP A 297 -13.93 -7.92 15.64
N ARG A 298 -13.39 -8.45 14.53
CA ARG A 298 -12.34 -7.80 13.75
C ARG A 298 -12.85 -6.70 12.81
N ALA A 299 -14.15 -6.46 12.74
CA ALA A 299 -14.76 -5.48 11.83
C ALA A 299 -15.56 -4.46 12.63
N ILE A 300 -15.50 -3.20 12.23
CA ILE A 300 -16.26 -2.09 12.82
C ILE A 300 -17.26 -1.57 11.80
N GLY A 301 -18.54 -1.51 12.18
CA GLY A 301 -19.60 -0.94 11.34
C GLY A 301 -20.20 0.35 11.88
N ASP A 302 -19.83 0.77 13.09
CA ASP A 302 -20.35 1.99 13.70
C ASP A 302 -19.57 3.22 13.22
N PRO A 303 -20.21 4.19 12.54
CA PRO A 303 -19.53 5.42 12.08
C PRO A 303 -18.97 6.28 13.22
N PHE A 304 -19.43 6.13 14.46
CA PHE A 304 -18.86 6.84 15.62
C PHE A 304 -17.57 6.20 16.14
N GLN A 305 -17.26 4.98 15.70
CA GLN A 305 -16.07 4.23 16.07
C GLN A 305 -15.12 4.04 14.88
N GLY A 306 -15.21 4.90 13.86
CA GLY A 306 -14.40 4.80 12.65
C GLY A 306 -12.89 4.75 12.92
N ASP A 307 -12.42 5.39 14.00
CA ASP A 307 -11.04 5.36 14.50
C ASP A 307 -10.57 3.95 14.93
N ASN A 308 -11.51 3.06 15.22
CA ASN A 308 -11.25 1.66 15.57
C ASN A 308 -11.36 0.72 14.35
N SER A 309 -11.63 1.25 13.15
CA SER A 309 -11.69 0.45 11.93
C SER A 309 -10.40 -0.34 11.73
N ASN A 310 -10.56 -1.61 11.41
CA ASN A 310 -9.47 -2.57 11.36
C ASN A 310 -9.03 -2.82 9.92
N PHE A 311 -10.00 -2.94 9.01
CA PHE A 311 -9.78 -3.10 7.58
C PHE A 311 -9.49 -1.78 6.88
N LEU A 312 -9.25 -1.86 5.57
CA LEU A 312 -8.89 -0.72 4.75
C LEU A 312 -10.03 0.30 4.77
N HIS A 313 -9.74 1.51 5.22
CA HIS A 313 -10.73 2.57 5.31
C HIS A 313 -10.09 3.95 5.03
N PRO A 314 -10.87 4.92 4.52
CA PRO A 314 -10.34 6.25 4.24
C PRO A 314 -10.21 7.07 5.52
N VAL A 315 -9.11 7.81 5.62
CA VAL A 315 -8.88 8.75 6.73
C VAL A 315 -8.62 10.14 6.18
N LEU A 316 -9.37 11.12 6.69
CA LEU A 316 -9.25 12.53 6.32
C LEU A 316 -8.41 13.26 7.37
N TYR A 317 -7.43 14.04 6.93
CA TYR A 317 -6.54 14.84 7.77
C TYR A 317 -6.60 16.30 7.33
N TYR A 318 -6.87 17.22 8.25
CA TYR A 318 -6.83 18.65 7.99
C TYR A 318 -5.63 19.30 8.70
N TYR A 319 -4.93 20.16 7.95
CA TYR A 319 -3.81 20.95 8.44
C TYR A 319 -4.02 22.42 8.10
N ILE A 320 -3.95 23.28 9.11
CA ILE A 320 -3.85 24.73 8.97
C ILE A 320 -2.47 25.10 8.43
N SER A 321 -1.43 24.45 8.96
CA SER A 321 -0.05 24.57 8.51
C SER A 321 0.60 23.20 8.51
N PHE A 322 1.15 22.81 7.36
CA PHE A 322 1.77 21.51 7.22
C PHE A 322 3.24 21.54 7.68
N PRO A 323 3.72 20.57 8.48
CA PRO A 323 5.10 20.55 8.96
C PRO A 323 6.14 20.50 7.83
N SER A 324 7.24 21.23 7.99
CA SER A 324 8.35 21.27 7.02
C SER A 324 9.20 19.99 6.98
N SER A 325 9.02 19.07 7.94
CA SER A 325 9.63 17.74 7.88
C SER A 325 8.88 16.72 8.75
N PHE A 326 9.00 15.44 8.39
CA PHE A 326 8.48 14.30 9.17
C PHE A 326 9.57 13.57 9.98
N LYS A 327 10.71 14.22 10.27
CA LYS A 327 11.83 13.54 10.95
C LYS A 327 11.38 13.00 12.32
N GLY A 328 11.51 11.69 12.52
CA GLY A 328 11.17 11.01 13.78
C GLY A 328 9.79 10.36 13.79
N LEU A 329 8.93 10.63 12.82
CA LEU A 329 7.72 9.85 12.61
C LEU A 329 8.09 8.51 11.95
N GLY A 330 7.38 7.44 12.32
CA GLY A 330 7.48 6.17 11.61
C GLY A 330 7.23 6.38 10.12
N LYS A 331 7.96 5.65 9.26
CA LYS A 331 7.84 5.80 7.79
C LYS A 331 6.36 5.75 7.39
N GLY A 332 5.93 6.76 6.62
CA GLY A 332 4.58 6.93 6.08
C GLY A 332 3.44 6.98 7.10
N LYS A 333 3.70 7.54 8.29
CA LYS A 333 2.65 8.13 9.13
C LYS A 333 2.61 9.64 8.87
N LEU A 334 1.40 10.17 8.68
CA LEU A 334 1.18 11.60 8.66
C LEU A 334 1.44 12.21 10.06
N PRO A 335 1.87 13.48 10.15
CA PRO A 335 2.04 14.18 11.41
C PRO A 335 0.69 14.42 12.09
N PRO A 336 0.65 14.72 13.40
CA PRO A 336 -0.60 15.03 14.09
C PRO A 336 -1.37 16.16 13.35
N PRO A 337 -2.63 15.92 12.94
CA PRO A 337 -3.46 16.89 12.25
C PRO A 337 -4.18 17.83 13.22
N ASP A 338 -4.68 18.95 12.71
CA ASP A 338 -5.55 19.88 13.47
C ASP A 338 -6.95 19.29 13.66
N LEU A 339 -7.47 18.61 12.63
CA LEU A 339 -8.70 17.81 12.67
C LEU A 339 -8.50 16.54 11.84
N TYR A 340 -9.13 15.45 12.23
CA TYR A 340 -9.15 14.23 11.43
C TYR A 340 -10.49 13.52 11.54
N HIS A 341 -10.77 12.66 10.56
CA HIS A 341 -11.97 11.83 10.55
C HIS A 341 -11.66 10.50 9.85
N HIS A 342 -11.83 9.41 10.58
CA HIS A 342 -11.86 8.07 10.01
C HIS A 342 -13.27 7.80 9.50
N ILE A 343 -13.40 7.57 8.20
CA ILE A 343 -14.64 7.04 7.63
C ILE A 343 -14.65 5.56 7.95
N VAL A 344 -15.73 5.05 8.53
CA VAL A 344 -15.82 3.63 8.91
C VAL A 344 -15.63 2.72 7.69
N GLU A 345 -15.01 1.57 7.91
CA GLU A 345 -14.86 0.53 6.88
C GLU A 345 -16.21 0.05 6.34
N ASP A 346 -16.25 -0.23 5.04
CA ASP A 346 -17.41 -0.83 4.37
C ASP A 346 -16.99 -2.13 3.69
N PHE A 347 -17.82 -3.16 3.84
CA PHE A 347 -17.51 -4.51 3.35
C PHE A 347 -17.35 -4.58 1.83
N LEU A 348 -18.12 -3.78 1.09
CA LEU A 348 -18.07 -3.72 -0.38
C LEU A 348 -17.17 -2.59 -0.86
N THR A 349 -16.45 -1.93 0.04
CA THR A 349 -15.66 -0.73 -0.26
C THR A 349 -16.53 0.36 -0.90
N ASP A 350 -17.78 0.48 -0.41
CA ASP A 350 -18.74 1.50 -0.84
C ASP A 350 -18.95 2.53 0.27
N TRP A 351 -18.31 3.69 0.10
CA TRP A 351 -18.40 4.81 1.05
C TRP A 351 -19.50 5.82 0.69
N THR A 352 -20.63 5.36 0.11
CA THR A 352 -21.74 6.24 -0.30
C THR A 352 -22.96 6.21 0.64
N GLN A 353 -22.98 5.32 1.64
CA GLN A 353 -24.07 5.27 2.61
C GLN A 353 -24.26 6.62 3.32
N ARG A 354 -25.50 7.14 3.26
CA ARG A 354 -25.82 8.50 3.70
C ARG A 354 -25.51 8.74 5.18
N THR A 355 -25.94 7.84 6.06
CA THR A 355 -25.79 8.00 7.51
C THR A 355 -24.38 7.70 8.00
N ASN A 356 -23.74 6.70 7.40
CA ASN A 356 -22.49 6.15 7.92
C ASN A 356 -21.26 6.84 7.31
N HIS A 357 -21.38 7.37 6.09
CA HIS A 357 -20.24 7.93 5.35
C HIS A 357 -20.48 9.40 4.99
N VAL A 358 -21.55 9.69 4.25
CA VAL A 358 -21.73 11.01 3.63
C VAL A 358 -21.97 12.12 4.66
N ILE A 359 -22.87 11.90 5.63
CA ILE A 359 -23.15 12.88 6.67
C ILE A 359 -21.91 13.16 7.54
N PRO A 360 -21.19 12.14 8.09
CA PRO A 360 -19.96 12.36 8.84
C PRO A 360 -18.89 13.14 8.07
N VAL A 361 -18.66 12.81 6.79
CA VAL A 361 -17.72 13.54 5.93
C VAL A 361 -18.12 15.00 5.77
N ARG A 362 -19.41 15.31 5.55
CA ARG A 362 -19.86 16.71 5.52
C ARG A 362 -19.60 17.40 6.85
N ARG A 363 -19.89 16.76 7.98
CA ARG A 363 -19.64 17.36 9.31
C ARG A 363 -18.16 17.68 9.52
N PHE A 364 -17.26 16.80 9.06
CA PHE A 364 -15.83 17.09 9.04
C PHE A 364 -15.52 18.36 8.24
N PHE A 365 -16.05 18.49 7.01
CA PHE A 365 -15.81 19.68 6.19
C PHE A 365 -16.48 20.96 6.73
N GLU A 366 -17.66 20.87 7.35
CA GLU A 366 -18.30 22.00 8.03
C GLU A 366 -17.40 22.52 9.16
N ALA A 367 -16.73 21.62 9.90
CA ALA A 367 -15.75 22.00 10.92
C ALA A 367 -14.48 22.61 10.32
N VAL A 368 -13.99 22.09 9.18
CA VAL A 368 -12.82 22.63 8.46
C VAL A 368 -13.07 24.04 7.95
N PHE A 369 -14.24 24.29 7.36
CA PHE A 369 -14.58 25.60 6.76
C PHE A 369 -15.26 26.56 7.73
N GLY A 370 -15.75 26.09 8.89
CA GLY A 370 -16.53 26.89 9.82
C GLY A 370 -17.85 27.40 9.24
N ALA A 371 -18.45 26.65 8.30
CA ALA A 371 -19.63 27.04 7.54
C ALA A 371 -20.57 25.86 7.28
N ASP A 372 -21.87 26.15 7.12
CA ASP A 372 -22.86 25.15 6.72
C ASP A 372 -22.71 24.80 5.23
N LEU A 373 -22.50 23.52 4.95
CA LEU A 373 -22.29 22.97 3.60
C LEU A 373 -23.48 22.17 3.09
N ARG A 374 -24.66 22.32 3.69
CA ARG A 374 -25.88 21.73 3.11
C ARG A 374 -26.12 22.31 1.72
N SER A 375 -26.51 21.43 0.80
CA SER A 375 -27.03 21.82 -0.51
C SER A 375 -28.48 22.26 -0.36
N PHE A 376 -28.87 23.29 -1.11
CA PHE A 376 -30.22 23.83 -1.11
C PHE A 376 -30.74 23.94 -2.55
N PHE A 377 -32.03 23.71 -2.76
CA PHE A 377 -32.64 23.93 -4.07
C PHE A 377 -32.69 25.43 -4.41
N ALA A 378 -32.76 25.73 -5.70
CA ALA A 378 -32.89 27.10 -6.21
C ALA A 378 -34.03 27.88 -5.55
N GLN A 379 -35.18 27.23 -5.32
CA GLN A 379 -36.34 27.84 -4.67
C GLN A 379 -36.07 28.19 -3.20
N THR A 380 -35.40 27.30 -2.46
CA THR A 380 -35.01 27.55 -1.06
C THR A 380 -34.01 28.68 -0.98
N CYS A 381 -32.99 28.69 -1.86
CA CYS A 381 -32.04 29.81 -1.93
C CYS A 381 -32.74 31.13 -2.25
N PHE A 382 -33.64 31.15 -3.24
CA PHE A 382 -34.42 32.34 -3.59
C PHE A 382 -35.23 32.87 -2.40
N GLN A 383 -35.94 31.99 -1.70
CA GLN A 383 -36.71 32.36 -0.53
C GLN A 383 -35.81 32.92 0.58
N LEU A 384 -34.70 32.25 0.88
CA LEU A 384 -33.74 32.70 1.89
C LEU A 384 -33.11 34.06 1.55
N ILE A 385 -32.82 34.32 0.27
CA ILE A 385 -32.29 35.61 -0.18
C ILE A 385 -33.33 36.72 0.00
N LEU A 386 -34.60 36.45 -0.34
CA LEU A 386 -35.67 37.43 -0.12
C LEU A 386 -35.92 37.73 1.36
N THR A 387 -35.74 36.74 2.25
CA THR A 387 -36.01 36.92 3.68
C THR A 387 -34.81 37.44 4.47
N HIS A 388 -33.58 37.09 4.08
CA HIS A 388 -32.36 37.37 4.84
C HIS A 388 -31.32 38.20 4.08
N GLY A 389 -31.62 38.62 2.84
CA GLY A 389 -30.69 39.38 2.00
C GLY A 389 -29.45 38.58 1.66
N ASP A 390 -28.27 39.16 1.89
CA ASP A 390 -26.98 38.51 1.62
C ASP A 390 -26.56 37.50 2.70
N ASN A 391 -27.26 37.45 3.84
CA ASN A 391 -26.96 36.52 4.93
C ASN A 391 -27.61 35.15 4.70
N VAL A 392 -27.16 34.46 3.65
CA VAL A 392 -27.67 33.14 3.23
C VAL A 392 -26.58 32.07 3.28
N PRO A 393 -26.93 30.76 3.31
CA PRO A 393 -25.94 29.69 3.34
C PRO A 393 -24.91 29.78 2.23
N LEU A 394 -23.67 29.33 2.51
CA LEU A 394 -22.53 29.43 1.59
C LEU A 394 -22.84 28.81 0.22
N PHE A 395 -23.59 27.71 0.20
CA PHE A 395 -24.06 27.09 -1.04
C PHE A 395 -24.88 28.05 -1.91
N CYS A 396 -25.83 28.80 -1.34
CA CYS A 396 -26.63 29.76 -2.10
C CYS A 396 -25.78 30.93 -2.63
N GLN A 397 -24.78 31.38 -1.85
CA GLN A 397 -23.86 32.43 -2.28
C GLN A 397 -22.98 31.97 -3.46
N GLN A 398 -22.45 30.76 -3.38
CA GLN A 398 -21.50 30.23 -4.38
C GLN A 398 -22.19 29.65 -5.61
N HIS A 399 -23.36 29.00 -5.47
CA HIS A 399 -24.04 28.32 -6.57
C HIS A 399 -25.22 29.12 -7.11
N TYR A 400 -26.16 29.56 -6.26
CA TYR A 400 -27.39 30.21 -6.75
C TYR A 400 -27.14 31.62 -7.28
N LEU A 401 -26.45 32.48 -6.52
CA LEU A 401 -26.16 33.85 -6.95
C LEU A 401 -25.21 33.93 -8.16
N GLN A 402 -24.45 32.86 -8.42
CA GLN A 402 -23.54 32.75 -9.57
C GLN A 402 -24.17 32.02 -10.77
N GLY A 403 -25.45 31.61 -10.68
CA GLY A 403 -26.19 31.01 -11.79
C GLY A 403 -25.98 29.50 -12.01
N HIS A 404 -25.43 28.77 -11.04
CA HIS A 404 -25.12 27.34 -11.12
C HIS A 404 -26.13 26.42 -10.38
N SER A 405 -27.36 26.90 -10.11
CA SER A 405 -28.31 26.16 -9.26
C SER A 405 -29.06 25.00 -9.95
N VAL A 406 -29.39 23.97 -9.18
CA VAL A 406 -30.25 22.85 -9.59
C VAL A 406 -31.74 23.22 -9.44
N SER A 407 -32.54 22.98 -10.49
CA SER A 407 -33.99 23.27 -10.51
C SER A 407 -34.81 22.24 -9.73
N THR A 408 -35.68 22.75 -8.85
CA THR A 408 -36.87 22.15 -8.19
C THR A 408 -36.88 20.65 -7.89
N GLY A 409 -36.89 20.30 -6.59
CA GLY A 409 -37.31 19.03 -6.02
C GLY A 409 -37.65 19.21 -4.53
N ASP A 410 -38.45 18.31 -3.94
CA ASP A 410 -38.68 18.25 -2.48
C ASP A 410 -37.34 18.13 -1.75
N GLU A 411 -37.22 18.68 -0.53
CA GLU A 411 -36.00 18.69 0.30
C GLU A 411 -35.32 17.31 0.41
N THR A 412 -34.55 16.93 -0.59
CA THR A 412 -33.62 15.83 -0.50
C THR A 412 -32.35 16.38 0.11
N ILE A 413 -32.06 15.95 1.34
CA ILE A 413 -30.71 15.95 1.89
C ILE A 413 -29.90 14.91 1.08
N THR A 414 -29.73 15.19 -0.21
CA THR A 414 -28.86 14.51 -1.15
C THR A 414 -27.94 15.58 -1.71
N PHE A 415 -26.66 15.27 -1.73
CA PHE A 415 -25.67 16.19 -2.24
C PHE A 415 -25.71 16.16 -3.78
N GLY A 416 -26.28 17.20 -4.40
CA GLY A 416 -26.30 17.35 -5.86
C GLY A 416 -27.22 16.36 -6.60
N PRO A 417 -27.50 16.60 -7.91
CA PRO A 417 -28.51 15.86 -8.65
C PRO A 417 -28.06 14.41 -8.93
N PRO A 418 -28.99 13.43 -8.97
CA PRO A 418 -28.74 12.07 -9.44
C PRO A 418 -28.23 11.99 -10.88
N GLU A 419 -28.45 13.04 -11.68
CA GLU A 419 -28.19 13.03 -13.14
C GLU A 419 -26.70 12.97 -13.51
N LEU A 420 -25.76 13.27 -12.60
CA LEU A 420 -24.33 13.05 -12.85
C LEU A 420 -23.83 11.65 -12.46
N PHE A 421 -24.69 10.81 -11.86
CA PHE A 421 -24.34 9.45 -11.42
C PHE A 421 -24.99 8.33 -12.25
N LEU A 422 -25.90 8.66 -13.18
CA LEU A 422 -26.74 7.65 -13.85
C LEU A 422 -26.35 7.27 -15.29
N ASP A 423 -25.34 7.89 -15.91
CA ASP A 423 -25.02 7.64 -17.33
C ASP A 423 -23.71 6.89 -17.64
N ALA A 424 -23.08 6.22 -16.67
CA ALA A 424 -21.81 5.49 -16.91
C ALA A 424 -21.80 4.00 -16.56
N VAL A 425 -22.93 3.40 -16.23
CA VAL A 425 -23.03 1.94 -16.05
C VAL A 425 -24.27 1.46 -16.78
N LEU A 426 -24.15 1.28 -18.10
CA LEU A 426 -24.85 0.30 -18.93
C LEU A 426 -24.48 0.54 -20.41
N ALA A 427 -23.41 -0.14 -20.88
CA ALA A 427 -23.28 -0.64 -22.26
C ALA A 427 -22.01 -1.50 -22.38
N HIS A 428 -22.24 -2.82 -22.46
CA HIS A 428 -21.33 -3.95 -22.75
C HIS A 428 -20.36 -4.44 -21.66
#